data_AF-A0A975CFC0-F1
#
_entry.id   AF-A0A975CFC0-F1
#
_cell.length_a   1.000
_cell.length_b   1.000
_cell.length_c   1.000
_cell.angle_alpha   90.00
_cell.angle_beta   90.00
_cell.angle_gamma   90.00
#
_symmetry.space_group_name_H-M   'P 1'
#
loop_
_entity.id
_entity.type
_entity.pdbx_description
1 polymer ?
#
loop_
_entity_poly.entity_id
_entity_poly.type
_entity_poly.pdbx_seq_one_letter_code
_entity_poly.pdbx_strand_id
1 'polypeptide(L)'
;MTWTINEFSSQTGLSPSTLRYYDKKDVLKPAHRSESGYRLYTEEQLETALMIHSLRQADVAIEEIKQFLLSSEEQKYHFISKWQQQVESKLHNIQIAKQYLGGIRPMENHVHLVRWNETRTFIWFRHTVERNIHPFKTVMEGDLEKVKKWEMRIAPGIFVKTLDSVGETMTGEVGFLLEGAYVRRAPLEVNMYVEHFPPQLFATMEGDVTDPFLCFAFIQMLQKYGFQTKGQKLERFGSVTDRKFTYFIPLMENASM
;
A
#
# COMPACT_ATOMS: atom_id res chain seq x y z
N MET A 1 4.61 7.82 -37.90
CA MET A 1 4.83 6.43 -38.37
C MET A 1 3.48 5.72 -38.55
N THR A 2 3.37 4.68 -39.39
CA THR A 2 2.17 3.82 -39.48
C THR A 2 2.45 2.42 -38.96
N TRP A 3 1.46 1.82 -38.33
CA TRP A 3 1.53 0.52 -37.67
C TRP A 3 0.40 -0.39 -38.12
N THR A 4 0.71 -1.66 -38.37
CA THR A 4 -0.30 -2.71 -38.53
C THR A 4 -1.10 -2.88 -37.24
N ILE A 5 -2.26 -3.53 -37.31
CA ILE A 5 -3.09 -3.77 -36.12
C ILE A 5 -2.35 -4.53 -34.99
N ASN A 6 -1.39 -5.40 -35.32
CA ASN A 6 -0.62 -6.15 -34.33
C ASN A 6 0.45 -5.28 -33.67
N GLU A 7 1.13 -4.44 -34.44
CA GLU A 7 2.07 -3.46 -33.91
C GLU A 7 1.34 -2.41 -33.07
N PHE A 8 0.22 -1.87 -33.56
CA PHE A 8 -0.62 -0.92 -32.82
C PHE A 8 -1.17 -1.53 -31.53
N SER A 9 -1.55 -2.80 -31.55
CA SER A 9 -1.92 -3.58 -30.36
C SER A 9 -0.78 -3.67 -29.36
N SER A 10 0.45 -3.90 -29.82
CA SER A 10 1.64 -3.95 -28.96
C SER A 10 1.96 -2.59 -28.33
N GLN A 11 1.78 -1.49 -29.07
CA GLN A 11 2.02 -0.13 -28.57
C GLN A 11 0.94 0.33 -27.57
N THR A 12 -0.32 -0.02 -27.82
CA THR A 12 -1.46 0.44 -26.99
C THR A 12 -1.80 -0.52 -25.85
N GLY A 13 -1.33 -1.77 -25.89
CA GLY A 13 -1.77 -2.85 -25.00
C GLY A 13 -3.20 -3.35 -25.30
N LEU A 14 -3.87 -2.80 -26.31
CA LEU A 14 -5.24 -3.18 -26.67
C LEU A 14 -5.25 -4.41 -27.57
N SER A 15 -6.14 -5.37 -27.30
CA SER A 15 -6.25 -6.55 -28.15
C SER A 15 -6.62 -6.18 -29.60
N PRO A 16 -6.15 -6.93 -30.62
CA PRO A 16 -6.59 -6.71 -32.00
C PRO A 16 -8.10 -6.81 -32.19
N SER A 17 -8.79 -7.62 -31.38
CA SER A 17 -10.26 -7.69 -31.34
C SER A 17 -10.89 -6.38 -30.85
N THR A 18 -10.32 -5.73 -29.84
CA THR A 18 -10.78 -4.43 -29.33
C THR A 18 -10.64 -3.35 -30.41
N LEU A 19 -9.50 -3.32 -31.10
CA LEU A 19 -9.26 -2.37 -32.19
C LEU A 19 -10.22 -2.58 -33.37
N ARG A 20 -10.52 -3.84 -33.73
CA ARG A 20 -11.54 -4.17 -34.74
C ARG A 20 -12.94 -3.77 -34.30
N TYR A 21 -13.24 -3.89 -33.01
CA TYR A 21 -14.51 -3.46 -32.45
C TYR A 21 -14.67 -1.94 -32.52
N TYR A 22 -13.62 -1.18 -32.20
CA TYR A 22 -13.63 0.28 -32.31
C TYR A 22 -13.75 0.78 -33.75
N ASP A 23 -13.11 0.11 -34.70
CA ASP A 23 -13.30 0.35 -36.15
C ASP A 23 -14.77 0.10 -36.54
N LYS A 24 -15.34 -1.05 -36.16
CA LYS A 24 -16.74 -1.41 -36.44
C LYS A 24 -17.75 -0.42 -35.84
N LYS A 25 -17.39 0.24 -34.72
CA LYS A 25 -18.23 1.23 -34.05
C LYS A 25 -18.01 2.66 -34.54
N ASP A 26 -17.12 2.85 -35.52
CA ASP A 26 -16.69 4.14 -36.07
C ASP A 26 -16.13 5.12 -35.02
N VAL A 27 -15.56 4.62 -33.93
CA VAL A 27 -14.91 5.48 -32.92
C VAL A 27 -13.40 5.56 -33.10
N LEU A 28 -12.79 4.55 -33.74
CA LEU A 28 -11.37 4.55 -34.09
C LEU A 28 -11.17 3.77 -35.39
N LYS A 29 -11.22 4.49 -36.52
CA LYS A 29 -10.97 3.91 -37.84
C LYS A 29 -9.48 3.85 -38.11
N PRO A 30 -8.98 2.84 -38.85
CA PRO A 30 -7.60 2.89 -39.34
C PRO A 30 -7.40 4.14 -40.22
N ALA A 31 -6.26 4.82 -40.07
CA ALA A 31 -5.93 5.96 -40.92
C ALA A 31 -5.94 5.56 -42.41
N HIS A 32 -5.37 4.40 -42.72
CA HIS A 32 -5.34 3.85 -44.08
C HIS A 32 -5.48 2.32 -44.07
N ARG A 33 -5.67 1.76 -45.26
CA ARG A 33 -5.50 0.33 -45.50
C ARG A 33 -4.31 0.11 -46.41
N SER A 34 -3.53 -0.95 -46.17
CA SER A 34 -2.47 -1.35 -47.09
C SER A 34 -3.06 -1.87 -48.41
N GLU A 35 -2.23 -2.01 -49.44
CA GLU A 35 -2.64 -2.59 -50.74
C GLU A 35 -3.25 -3.99 -50.60
N SER A 36 -2.71 -4.79 -49.68
CA SER A 36 -3.24 -6.12 -49.30
C SER A 36 -4.48 -6.07 -48.38
N GLY A 37 -5.00 -4.89 -48.04
CA GLY A 37 -6.23 -4.69 -47.26
C GLY A 37 -6.06 -4.68 -45.73
N TYR A 38 -4.83 -4.72 -45.20
CA TYR A 38 -4.58 -4.65 -43.76
C TYR A 38 -4.85 -3.25 -43.21
N ARG A 39 -5.29 -3.18 -41.95
CA ARG A 39 -5.54 -1.93 -41.23
C ARG A 39 -4.22 -1.32 -40.78
N LEU A 40 -4.01 -0.04 -41.11
CA LEU A 40 -2.86 0.74 -40.70
C LEU A 40 -3.31 1.91 -39.83
N TYR A 41 -2.71 2.02 -38.66
CA TYR A 41 -2.97 3.08 -37.67
C TYR A 41 -1.76 3.99 -37.56
N THR A 42 -1.97 5.28 -37.29
CA THR A 42 -0.88 6.23 -37.06
C THR A 42 -0.60 6.40 -35.58
N GLU A 43 0.55 6.99 -35.28
CA GLU A 43 0.94 7.36 -33.92
C GLU A 43 -0.04 8.35 -33.26
N GLU A 44 -0.58 9.31 -34.01
CA GLU A 44 -1.60 10.26 -33.53
C GLU A 44 -2.87 9.56 -33.02
N GLN A 45 -3.16 8.36 -33.52
CA GLN A 45 -4.32 7.58 -33.10
C GLN A 45 -4.12 6.87 -31.77
N LEU A 46 -2.88 6.83 -31.25
CA LEU A 46 -2.54 6.15 -30.00
C LEU A 46 -3.24 6.81 -28.82
N GLU A 47 -3.14 8.14 -28.69
CA GLU A 47 -3.79 8.89 -27.62
C GLU A 47 -5.31 8.72 -27.66
N THR A 48 -5.90 8.80 -28.87
CA THR A 48 -7.34 8.60 -29.06
C THR A 48 -7.76 7.18 -28.67
N ALA A 49 -6.98 6.16 -29.04
CA ALA A 49 -7.27 4.77 -28.69
C ALA A 49 -7.25 4.54 -27.17
N LEU A 50 -6.24 5.08 -26.47
CA LEU A 50 -6.12 4.99 -25.02
C LEU A 50 -7.23 5.77 -24.30
N MET A 51 -7.59 6.96 -24.80
CA MET A 51 -8.70 7.74 -24.27
C MET A 51 -10.03 6.99 -24.38
N ILE A 52 -10.36 6.47 -25.57
CA ILE A 52 -11.58 5.68 -25.79
C ILE A 52 -11.58 4.47 -24.84
N HIS A 53 -10.44 3.79 -24.69
CA HIS A 53 -10.33 2.63 -23.82
C HIS A 53 -10.56 2.99 -22.34
N SER A 54 -9.91 4.03 -21.83
CA SER A 54 -10.07 4.49 -20.45
C SER A 54 -11.51 4.90 -20.14
N LEU A 55 -12.18 5.62 -21.06
CA LEU A 55 -13.58 5.97 -20.91
C LEU A 55 -14.49 4.74 -20.91
N ARG A 56 -14.17 3.73 -21.73
CA ARG A 56 -14.90 2.46 -21.72
C ARG A 56 -14.72 1.68 -20.42
N GLN A 57 -13.54 1.72 -19.80
CA GLN A 57 -13.29 1.15 -18.47
C GLN A 57 -14.06 1.90 -17.37
N ALA A 58 -14.35 3.18 -17.56
CA ALA A 58 -15.23 3.98 -16.69
C ALA A 58 -16.74 3.79 -16.97
N ASP A 59 -17.10 2.76 -17.74
CA ASP A 59 -18.43 2.46 -18.29
C ASP A 59 -19.10 3.56 -19.13
N VAL A 60 -18.34 4.50 -19.70
CA VAL A 60 -18.92 5.45 -20.66
C VAL A 60 -19.35 4.67 -21.90
N ALA A 61 -20.58 4.90 -22.38
CA ALA A 61 -21.11 4.18 -23.53
C ALA A 61 -20.31 4.50 -24.81
N ILE A 62 -20.06 3.50 -25.65
CA ILE A 62 -19.30 3.69 -26.90
C ILE A 62 -19.97 4.71 -27.83
N GLU A 63 -21.30 4.78 -27.83
CA GLU A 63 -22.04 5.73 -28.65
C GLU A 63 -21.96 7.16 -28.10
N GLU A 64 -21.78 7.33 -26.79
CA GLU A 64 -21.55 8.63 -26.17
C GLU A 64 -20.15 9.15 -26.50
N ILE A 65 -19.15 8.26 -26.49
CA ILE A 65 -17.79 8.57 -26.94
C ILE A 65 -17.80 8.97 -28.43
N LYS A 66 -18.60 8.27 -29.26
CA LYS A 66 -18.78 8.63 -30.67
C LYS A 66 -19.36 10.04 -30.83
N GLN A 67 -20.38 10.40 -30.05
CA GLN A 67 -20.96 11.74 -30.06
C GLN A 67 -19.94 12.80 -29.64
N PHE A 68 -19.15 12.55 -28.60
CA PHE A 68 -18.07 13.44 -28.16
C PHE A 68 -17.03 13.70 -29.26
N LEU A 69 -16.59 12.66 -29.97
CA LEU A 69 -15.63 12.79 -31.08
C LEU A 69 -16.18 13.64 -32.24
N LEU A 70 -17.50 13.70 -32.40
CA LEU A 70 -18.19 14.46 -33.46
C LEU A 70 -18.67 15.85 -33.01
N SER A 71 -18.50 16.19 -31.73
CA SER A 71 -19.05 17.42 -31.13
C SER A 71 -18.13 18.63 -31.31
N SER A 72 -18.71 19.84 -31.21
CA SER A 72 -17.93 21.10 -31.16
C SER A 72 -17.15 21.23 -29.84
N GLU A 73 -16.15 22.11 -29.77
CA GLU A 73 -15.36 22.31 -28.54
C GLU A 73 -16.21 22.70 -27.33
N GLU A 74 -17.24 23.53 -27.53
CA GLU A 74 -18.17 23.93 -26.48
C GLU A 74 -18.99 22.72 -25.96
N GLN A 75 -19.45 21.87 -26.87
CA GLN A 75 -20.18 20.65 -26.52
C GLN A 75 -19.26 19.62 -25.85
N LYS A 76 -18.00 19.50 -26.30
CA LYS A 76 -16.99 18.63 -25.67
C LYS A 76 -16.76 18.99 -24.22
N TYR A 77 -16.72 20.27 -23.88
CA TYR A 77 -16.61 20.71 -22.49
C TYR A 77 -17.76 20.17 -21.63
N HIS A 78 -18.99 20.18 -22.16
CA HIS A 78 -20.15 19.61 -21.48
C HIS A 78 -20.02 18.09 -21.26
N PHE A 79 -19.57 17.34 -22.27
CA PHE A 79 -19.29 15.91 -22.13
C PHE A 79 -18.21 15.62 -21.08
N ILE A 80 -17.09 16.35 -21.12
CA ILE A 80 -15.98 16.17 -20.17
C ILE A 80 -16.45 16.44 -18.74
N SER A 81 -17.14 17.57 -18.52
CA SER A 81 -17.69 17.93 -17.22
C SER A 81 -18.66 16.86 -16.69
N LYS A 82 -19.55 16.39 -17.58
CA LYS A 82 -20.49 15.30 -17.26
C LYS A 82 -19.76 14.01 -16.87
N TRP A 83 -18.76 13.59 -17.65
CA TRP A 83 -18.01 12.36 -17.37
C TRP A 83 -17.17 12.47 -16.10
N GLN A 84 -16.54 13.62 -15.85
CA GLN A 84 -15.82 13.88 -14.60
C GLN A 84 -16.76 13.72 -13.40
N GLN A 85 -17.92 14.37 -13.43
CA GLN A 85 -18.91 14.25 -12.36
C GLN A 85 -19.41 12.81 -12.18
N GLN A 86 -19.62 12.08 -13.27
CA GLN A 86 -20.02 10.67 -13.22
C GLN A 86 -18.94 9.78 -12.62
N VAL A 87 -17.68 9.96 -13.01
CA VAL A 87 -16.54 9.21 -12.48
C VAL A 87 -16.33 9.51 -11.00
N GLU A 88 -16.39 10.78 -10.60
CA GLU A 88 -16.30 11.19 -9.19
C GLU A 88 -17.44 10.61 -8.37
N SER A 89 -18.67 10.64 -8.87
CA SER A 89 -19.83 10.05 -8.20
C SER A 89 -19.69 8.53 -8.08
N LYS A 90 -19.19 7.85 -9.12
CA LYS A 90 -18.90 6.41 -9.06
C LYS A 90 -17.79 6.11 -8.07
N LEU A 91 -16.73 6.89 -8.05
CA LEU A 91 -15.62 6.72 -7.11
C LEU A 91 -16.11 6.90 -5.68
N HIS A 92 -16.94 7.91 -5.42
CA HIS A 92 -17.60 8.11 -4.13
C HIS A 92 -18.51 6.93 -3.76
N ASN A 93 -19.33 6.45 -4.69
CA ASN A 93 -20.20 5.29 -4.46
C ASN A 93 -19.40 4.01 -4.22
N ILE A 94 -18.29 3.79 -4.94
CA ILE A 94 -17.38 2.67 -4.74
C ILE A 94 -16.66 2.81 -3.40
N GLN A 95 -16.28 4.00 -2.97
CA GLN A 95 -15.71 4.25 -1.64
C GLN A 95 -16.72 3.95 -0.55
N ILE A 96 -17.96 4.40 -0.71
CA ILE A 96 -19.07 4.10 0.21
C ILE A 96 -19.35 2.59 0.21
N ALA A 97 -19.43 1.94 -0.94
CA ALA A 97 -19.62 0.51 -1.05
C ALA A 97 -18.43 -0.24 -0.44
N LYS A 98 -17.19 0.23 -0.62
CA LYS A 98 -15.99 -0.29 0.04
C LYS A 98 -16.07 -0.10 1.55
N GLN A 99 -16.64 0.99 2.04
CA GLN A 99 -16.87 1.24 3.47
C GLN A 99 -17.96 0.33 4.04
N TYR A 100 -19.02 0.04 3.29
CA TYR A 100 -20.11 -0.85 3.69
C TYR A 100 -19.78 -2.35 3.54
N LEU A 101 -19.15 -2.76 2.43
CA LEU A 101 -18.59 -4.10 2.22
C LEU A 101 -17.40 -4.36 3.14
N GLY A 102 -16.66 -3.29 3.46
CA GLY A 102 -15.68 -3.23 4.54
C GLY A 102 -16.33 -3.03 5.91
N GLY A 103 -17.65 -3.19 6.05
CA GLY A 103 -18.31 -3.22 7.35
C GLY A 103 -17.54 -4.16 8.25
N ILE A 104 -16.85 -3.61 9.25
CA ILE A 104 -16.10 -4.41 10.22
C ILE A 104 -14.95 -5.21 9.56
N ARG A 105 -14.29 -4.72 8.49
CA ARG A 105 -13.02 -5.30 7.98
C ARG A 105 -12.00 -4.24 7.57
N PRO A 106 -10.78 -4.35 8.10
CA PRO A 106 -9.75 -3.34 7.93
C PRO A 106 -9.13 -3.44 6.54
N MET A 107 -8.53 -2.33 6.12
CA MET A 107 -7.89 -2.11 4.83
C MET A 107 -7.14 -3.34 4.30
N GLU A 108 -7.15 -3.55 2.98
CA GLU A 108 -6.21 -4.44 2.29
C GLU A 108 -4.78 -3.95 2.53
N ASN A 109 -4.23 -4.28 3.70
CA ASN A 109 -2.85 -4.05 4.02
C ASN A 109 -2.04 -4.96 3.10
N HIS A 110 -1.30 -4.35 2.18
CA HIS A 110 -0.43 -5.09 1.29
C HIS A 110 0.65 -5.74 2.16
N VAL A 111 0.66 -7.07 2.17
CA VAL A 111 1.65 -7.83 2.95
C VAL A 111 2.94 -7.83 2.15
N HIS A 112 3.95 -7.11 2.61
CA HIS A 112 5.27 -7.15 2.00
C HIS A 112 6.18 -8.11 2.76
N LEU A 113 7.11 -8.75 2.05
CA LEU A 113 8.15 -9.56 2.70
C LEU A 113 9.41 -8.70 2.83
N VAL A 114 9.88 -8.53 4.06
CA VAL A 114 11.11 -7.78 4.38
C VAL A 114 12.10 -8.71 5.03
N ARG A 115 13.29 -8.86 4.43
CA ARG A 115 14.39 -9.64 5.00
C ARG A 115 15.43 -8.73 5.64
N TRP A 116 15.79 -9.00 6.88
CA TRP A 116 17.01 -8.44 7.48
C TRP A 116 18.16 -9.39 7.19
N ASN A 117 19.18 -8.89 6.47
CA ASN A 117 20.34 -9.69 6.08
C ASN A 117 21.48 -9.68 7.12
N GLU A 118 21.42 -8.75 8.07
CA GLU A 118 22.43 -8.53 9.10
C GLU A 118 21.79 -8.48 10.48
N THR A 119 22.57 -8.83 11.51
CA THR A 119 22.14 -8.73 12.91
C THR A 119 21.89 -7.27 13.27
N ARG A 120 20.67 -6.97 13.70
CA ARG A 120 20.26 -5.63 14.14
C ARG A 120 20.24 -5.55 15.65
N THR A 121 20.76 -4.47 16.22
CA THR A 121 20.78 -4.31 17.68
C THR A 121 19.74 -3.29 18.12
N PHE A 122 18.88 -3.70 19.03
CA PHE A 122 17.84 -2.87 19.61
C PHE A 122 18.15 -2.58 21.07
N ILE A 123 17.79 -1.38 21.50
CA ILE A 123 17.66 -1.04 22.90
C ILE A 123 16.17 -1.00 23.23
N TRP A 124 15.75 -1.68 24.29
CA TRP A 124 14.35 -1.78 24.70
C TRP A 124 14.16 -1.20 26.09
N PHE A 125 13.06 -0.48 26.27
CA PHE A 125 12.60 0.08 27.52
C PHE A 125 11.24 -0.51 27.85
N ARG A 126 11.14 -1.19 28.99
CA ARG A 126 9.91 -1.82 29.44
C ARG A 126 9.07 -0.81 30.21
N HIS A 127 7.81 -0.68 29.80
CA HIS A 127 6.85 0.23 30.40
C HIS A 127 5.52 -0.46 30.67
N THR A 128 4.87 -0.03 31.75
CA THR A 128 3.49 -0.37 32.06
C THR A 128 2.67 0.92 31.96
N VAL A 129 1.71 0.95 31.05
CA VAL A 129 0.91 2.13 30.74
C VAL A 129 -0.58 1.81 30.89
N GLU A 130 -1.37 2.85 31.14
CA GLU A 130 -2.83 2.73 31.14
C GLU A 130 -3.36 2.49 29.73
N ARG A 131 -4.40 1.65 29.63
CA ARG A 131 -5.00 1.27 28.36
C ARG A 131 -5.77 2.44 27.76
N ASN A 132 -5.30 2.94 26.64
CA ASN A 132 -5.99 3.95 25.83
C ASN A 132 -5.76 3.70 24.33
N ILE A 133 -6.20 4.62 23.47
CA ILE A 133 -6.13 4.49 22.00
C ILE A 133 -4.68 4.53 21.48
N HIS A 134 -3.74 5.11 22.23
CA HIS A 134 -2.30 5.10 21.91
C HIS A 134 -1.43 4.98 23.19
N PRO A 135 -1.45 3.82 23.86
CA PRO A 135 -0.98 3.64 25.24
C PRO A 135 0.49 4.02 25.42
N PHE A 136 1.29 3.70 24.42
CA PHE A 136 2.73 3.90 24.47
C PHE A 136 3.18 5.29 24.00
N LYS A 137 2.27 6.21 23.63
CA LYS A 137 2.67 7.50 23.05
C LYS A 137 3.60 8.31 23.97
N THR A 138 3.16 8.49 25.21
CA THR A 138 3.87 9.32 26.21
C THR A 138 5.22 8.71 26.56
N VAL A 139 5.31 7.38 26.65
CA VAL A 139 6.57 6.69 26.94
C VAL A 139 7.52 6.69 25.74
N MET A 140 7.01 6.60 24.51
CA MET A 140 7.83 6.77 23.30
C MET A 140 8.49 8.15 23.23
N GLU A 141 7.73 9.20 23.54
CA GLU A 141 8.22 10.59 23.59
C GLU A 141 9.34 10.70 24.63
N GLY A 142 9.10 10.20 25.86
CA GLY A 142 10.08 10.24 26.95
C GLY A 142 11.35 9.44 26.66
N ASP A 143 11.23 8.23 26.12
CA ASP A 143 12.41 7.40 25.80
C ASP A 143 13.19 7.96 24.62
N LEU A 144 12.52 8.50 23.60
CA LEU A 144 13.19 9.15 22.47
C LEU A 144 14.02 10.36 22.94
N GLU A 145 13.50 11.14 23.90
CA GLU A 145 14.27 12.23 24.52
C GLU A 145 15.47 11.72 25.31
N LYS A 146 15.33 10.61 26.06
CA LYS A 146 16.45 9.98 26.77
C LYS A 146 17.56 9.52 25.81
N VAL A 147 17.19 8.81 24.75
CA VAL A 147 18.14 8.30 23.75
C VAL A 147 18.86 9.46 23.05
N LYS A 148 18.15 10.56 22.76
CA LYS A 148 18.76 11.79 22.24
C LYS A 148 19.77 12.41 23.23
N LYS A 149 19.46 12.45 24.53
CA LYS A 149 20.39 12.94 25.57
C LYS A 149 21.66 12.13 25.68
N TRP A 150 21.61 10.83 25.37
CA TRP A 150 22.77 9.95 25.38
C TRP A 150 23.61 10.00 24.08
N GLU A 151 23.25 10.90 23.15
CA GLU A 151 23.91 11.07 21.85
C GLU A 151 24.04 9.75 21.05
N MET A 152 23.13 8.81 21.29
CA MET A 152 23.13 7.52 20.61
C MET A 152 22.59 7.70 19.19
N ARG A 153 23.30 7.15 18.20
CA ARG A 153 22.82 7.12 16.82
C ARG A 153 21.79 6.00 16.69
N ILE A 154 20.56 6.40 16.38
CA ILE A 154 19.45 5.48 16.14
C ILE A 154 18.95 5.63 14.71
N ALA A 155 18.58 4.52 14.11
CA ALA A 155 17.93 4.51 12.81
C ALA A 155 16.51 5.10 12.92
N PRO A 156 15.98 5.67 11.84
CA PRO A 156 14.64 6.25 11.85
C PRO A 156 13.56 5.19 12.09
N GLY A 157 12.80 5.40 13.15
CA GLY A 157 11.62 4.63 13.52
C GLY A 157 11.65 4.13 14.96
N ILE A 158 10.47 4.01 15.54
CA ILE A 158 10.26 3.58 16.93
C ILE A 158 9.56 2.22 16.87
N PHE A 159 10.03 1.26 17.63
CA PHE A 159 9.50 -0.09 17.65
C PHE A 159 8.77 -0.34 18.96
N VAL A 160 7.65 -1.05 18.92
CA VAL A 160 6.92 -1.46 20.12
C VAL A 160 6.63 -2.94 20.09
N LYS A 161 6.84 -3.58 21.24
CA LYS A 161 6.34 -4.92 21.54
C LYS A 161 5.27 -4.80 22.61
N THR A 162 4.05 -5.21 22.30
CA THR A 162 3.04 -5.39 23.33
C THR A 162 3.22 -6.77 23.95
N LEU A 163 3.56 -6.84 25.24
CA LEU A 163 3.82 -8.10 25.95
C LEU A 163 2.54 -8.69 26.54
N ASP A 164 1.82 -7.87 27.30
CA ASP A 164 0.64 -8.31 28.06
C ASP A 164 -0.36 -7.18 28.23
N SER A 165 -1.63 -7.53 28.35
CA SER A 165 -2.75 -6.63 28.60
C SER A 165 -3.59 -7.21 29.72
N VAL A 166 -3.48 -6.63 30.92
CA VAL A 166 -4.18 -7.10 32.12
C VAL A 166 -5.06 -5.97 32.66
N GLY A 167 -6.37 -6.16 32.56
CA GLY A 167 -7.38 -5.21 33.02
C GLY A 167 -7.29 -3.86 32.28
N GLU A 168 -7.04 -2.79 33.03
CA GLU A 168 -6.89 -1.42 32.52
C GLU A 168 -5.42 -1.05 32.20
N THR A 169 -4.49 -1.97 32.37
CA THR A 169 -3.05 -1.73 32.14
C THR A 169 -2.51 -2.58 31.00
N MET A 170 -1.55 -2.04 30.27
CA MET A 170 -0.82 -2.76 29.24
C MET A 170 0.67 -2.64 29.48
N THR A 171 1.35 -3.78 29.41
CA THR A 171 2.80 -3.85 29.51
C THR A 171 3.37 -4.03 28.12
N GLY A 172 4.30 -3.16 27.75
CA GLY A 172 5.00 -3.24 26.48
C GLY A 172 6.41 -2.72 26.58
N GLU A 173 7.15 -2.93 25.50
CA GLU A 173 8.53 -2.53 25.39
C GLU A 173 8.65 -1.59 24.20
N VAL A 174 9.19 -0.40 24.44
CA VAL A 174 9.51 0.56 23.38
C VAL A 174 10.98 0.40 23.05
N GLY A 175 11.30 0.27 21.77
CA GLY A 175 12.66 0.03 21.34
C GLY A 175 13.11 0.88 20.17
N PHE A 176 14.42 1.08 20.11
CA PHE A 176 15.09 1.86 19.09
C PHE A 176 16.20 1.04 18.47
N LEU A 177 16.31 1.10 17.15
CA LEU A 177 17.35 0.41 16.41
C LEU A 177 18.65 1.24 16.48
N LEU A 178 19.71 0.67 17.05
CA LEU A 178 21.00 1.33 17.18
C LEU A 178 21.81 1.22 15.88
N GLU A 179 22.43 2.33 15.45
CA GLU A 179 23.37 2.37 14.34
C GLU A 179 24.81 2.32 14.84
N GLY A 180 25.55 1.25 14.48
CA GLY A 180 26.97 1.08 14.81
C GLY A 180 27.24 0.41 16.18
N ALA A 181 28.51 0.41 16.61
CA ALA A 181 29.00 -0.36 17.75
C ALA A 181 28.82 0.33 19.13
N TYR A 182 27.76 1.15 19.30
CA TYR A 182 27.57 2.00 20.50
C TYR A 182 26.94 1.30 21.71
N VAL A 183 26.71 -0.01 21.63
CA VAL A 183 26.09 -0.84 22.69
C VAL A 183 26.80 -0.72 24.05
N ARG A 184 28.10 -0.40 24.08
CA ARG A 184 28.91 -0.37 25.30
C ARG A 184 28.76 0.89 26.18
N ARG A 185 27.99 1.90 25.76
CA ARG A 185 27.84 3.18 26.49
C ARG A 185 26.43 3.48 27.01
N ALA A 186 25.45 2.61 26.78
CA ALA A 186 24.11 2.84 27.30
C ALA A 186 24.07 2.62 28.83
N PRO A 187 23.58 3.58 29.63
CA PRO A 187 23.46 3.40 31.07
C PRO A 187 22.42 2.32 31.38
N LEU A 188 22.80 1.28 32.14
CA LEU A 188 21.89 0.21 32.56
C LEU A 188 20.85 0.77 33.56
N GLU A 189 19.69 1.20 33.05
CA GLU A 189 18.49 1.45 33.87
C GLU A 189 17.75 0.12 34.16
N VAL A 190 17.02 0.06 35.27
CA VAL A 190 16.31 -1.15 35.75
C VAL A 190 15.32 -1.72 34.71
N ASN A 191 14.80 -0.87 33.83
CA ASN A 191 13.80 -1.24 32.83
C ASN A 191 14.36 -1.29 31.41
N MET A 192 15.68 -1.33 31.24
CA MET A 192 16.34 -1.26 29.93
C MET A 192 17.16 -2.52 29.65
N TYR A 193 17.05 -3.05 28.43
CA TYR A 193 17.92 -4.14 27.97
C TYR A 193 18.27 -3.99 26.49
N VAL A 194 19.38 -4.61 26.09
CA VAL A 194 19.82 -4.65 24.70
C VAL A 194 19.53 -6.03 24.13
N GLU A 195 18.97 -6.07 22.94
CA GLU A 195 18.65 -7.30 22.23
C GLU A 195 19.28 -7.29 20.84
N HIS A 196 19.90 -8.41 20.47
CA HIS A 196 20.44 -8.61 19.14
C HIS A 196 19.46 -9.47 18.33
N PHE A 197 18.84 -8.88 17.31
CA PHE A 197 17.97 -9.58 16.39
C PHE A 197 18.79 -10.17 15.24
N PRO A 198 18.85 -11.51 15.09
CA PRO A 198 19.56 -12.14 13.99
C PRO A 198 18.90 -11.83 12.63
N PRO A 199 19.61 -12.07 11.51
CA PRO A 199 19.02 -12.01 10.17
C PRO A 199 17.76 -12.88 10.11
N GLN A 200 16.63 -12.30 9.75
CA GLN A 200 15.36 -13.01 9.67
C GLN A 200 14.40 -12.38 8.66
N LEU A 201 13.43 -13.17 8.22
CA LEU A 201 12.37 -12.75 7.30
C LEU A 201 11.12 -12.31 8.07
N PHE A 202 10.51 -11.22 7.63
CA PHE A 202 9.28 -10.71 8.20
C PHE A 202 8.20 -10.56 7.12
N ALA A 203 6.97 -10.87 7.48
CA ALA A 203 5.81 -10.31 6.80
C ALA A 203 5.50 -8.95 7.43
N THR A 204 5.33 -7.93 6.60
CA THR A 204 4.98 -6.59 7.05
C THR A 204 3.57 -6.21 6.64
N MET A 205 2.82 -5.62 7.56
CA MET A 205 1.43 -5.23 7.35
C MET A 205 1.22 -3.83 7.91
N GLU A 206 0.67 -2.91 7.13
CA GLU A 206 0.29 -1.59 7.65
C GLU A 206 -0.84 -1.69 8.67
N GLY A 207 -0.91 -0.76 9.61
CA GLY A 207 -1.93 -0.73 10.65
C GLY A 207 -2.18 0.69 11.13
N ASP A 208 -3.37 0.92 11.69
CA ASP A 208 -3.73 2.16 12.37
C ASP A 208 -4.12 1.83 13.81
N VAL A 209 -3.61 2.59 14.78
CA VAL A 209 -3.91 2.39 16.21
C VAL A 209 -5.40 2.53 16.55
N THR A 210 -6.16 3.21 15.69
CA THR A 210 -7.60 3.39 15.83
C THR A 210 -8.44 2.33 15.13
N ASP A 211 -7.80 1.38 14.46
CA ASP A 211 -8.48 0.30 13.74
C ASP A 211 -8.82 -0.87 14.70
N PRO A 212 -10.11 -1.06 15.06
CA PRO A 212 -10.50 -2.10 16.00
C PRO A 212 -10.41 -3.51 15.37
N PHE A 213 -10.25 -3.62 14.05
CA PHE A 213 -10.19 -4.89 13.34
C PHE A 213 -8.76 -5.33 13.00
N LEU A 214 -7.77 -4.53 13.39
CA LEU A 214 -6.37 -4.78 13.06
C LEU A 214 -5.87 -6.16 13.53
N CYS A 215 -6.33 -6.60 14.71
CA CYS A 215 -6.05 -7.95 15.22
C CYS A 215 -6.66 -9.05 14.33
N PHE A 216 -7.87 -8.83 13.82
CA PHE A 216 -8.53 -9.74 12.90
C PHE A 216 -7.82 -9.79 11.54
N ALA A 217 -7.38 -8.65 10.99
CA ALA A 217 -6.56 -8.59 9.77
C ALA A 217 -5.28 -9.42 9.91
N PHE A 218 -4.60 -9.27 11.05
CA PHE A 218 -3.39 -10.02 11.38
C PHE A 218 -3.63 -11.53 11.39
N ILE A 219 -4.69 -12.00 12.07
CA ILE A 219 -5.05 -13.43 12.12
C ILE A 219 -5.39 -13.96 10.73
N GLN A 220 -6.20 -13.22 9.97
CA GLN A 220 -6.57 -13.61 8.60
C GLN A 220 -5.36 -13.68 7.69
N MET A 221 -4.39 -12.77 7.84
CA MET A 221 -3.16 -12.77 7.06
C MET A 221 -2.34 -14.05 7.34
N LEU A 222 -2.15 -14.41 8.61
CA LEU A 222 -1.45 -15.65 8.97
C LEU A 222 -2.14 -16.89 8.40
N GLN A 223 -3.47 -16.97 8.49
CA GLN A 223 -4.25 -18.09 7.96
C GLN A 223 -4.22 -18.16 6.43
N LYS A 224 -4.37 -17.02 5.74
CA LYS A 224 -4.45 -16.94 4.27
C LYS A 224 -3.13 -17.33 3.61
N TYR A 225 -2.01 -16.91 4.18
CA TYR A 225 -0.68 -17.16 3.60
C TYR A 225 0.06 -18.34 4.26
N GLY A 226 -0.57 -19.01 5.23
CA GLY A 226 0.00 -20.18 5.90
C GLY A 226 1.26 -19.88 6.73
N PHE A 227 1.43 -18.64 7.18
CA PHE A 227 2.62 -18.23 7.92
C PHE A 227 2.59 -18.74 9.37
N GLN A 228 3.72 -19.29 9.82
CA GLN A 228 3.97 -19.60 11.22
C GLN A 228 4.89 -18.52 11.81
N THR A 229 4.54 -17.97 12.98
CA THR A 229 5.29 -16.89 13.60
C THR A 229 6.30 -17.41 14.60
N LYS A 230 7.58 -17.03 14.45
CA LYS A 230 8.69 -17.51 15.31
C LYS A 230 8.84 -16.74 16.64
N GLY A 231 8.10 -15.65 16.83
CA GLY A 231 8.25 -14.80 18.00
C GLY A 231 7.27 -13.64 18.06
N GLN A 232 7.56 -12.65 18.91
CA GLN A 232 6.73 -11.47 19.07
C GLN A 232 6.74 -10.58 17.82
N LYS A 233 5.54 -10.10 17.46
CA LYS A 233 5.36 -9.06 16.44
C LYS A 233 5.96 -7.74 16.93
N LEU A 234 6.53 -6.98 16.01
CA LEU A 234 7.04 -5.63 16.28
C LEU A 234 6.16 -4.61 15.57
N GLU A 235 5.85 -3.52 16.24
CA GLU A 235 5.07 -2.40 15.67
C GLU A 235 6.02 -1.25 15.40
N ARG A 236 6.23 -0.87 14.13
CA ARG A 236 7.15 0.21 13.74
C ARG A 236 6.38 1.48 13.40
N PHE A 237 6.66 2.55 14.14
CA PHE A 237 6.15 3.90 13.93
C PHE A 237 7.22 4.78 13.27
N GLY A 238 6.83 5.67 12.36
CA GLY A 238 7.74 6.63 11.74
C GLY A 238 8.12 7.77 12.70
N SER A 239 7.13 8.23 13.48
CA SER A 239 7.21 9.28 14.48
C SER A 239 6.34 8.93 15.69
N VAL A 240 6.58 9.57 16.84
CA VAL A 240 5.76 9.41 18.05
C VAL A 240 4.31 9.91 17.85
N THR A 241 4.11 10.82 16.90
CA THR A 241 2.79 11.37 16.56
C THR A 241 2.02 10.53 15.54
N ASP A 242 2.67 9.53 14.94
CA ASP A 242 2.06 8.77 13.85
C ASP A 242 1.00 7.82 14.39
N ARG A 243 -0.20 7.90 13.80
CA ARG A 243 -1.28 6.95 14.06
C ARG A 243 -1.13 5.66 13.27
N LYS A 244 -0.39 5.73 12.17
CA LYS A 244 -0.10 4.62 11.29
C LYS A 244 1.22 3.98 11.69
N PHE A 245 1.26 2.65 11.62
CA PHE A 245 2.44 1.88 11.89
C PHE A 245 2.52 0.67 10.98
N THR A 246 3.67 0.01 10.98
CA THR A 246 3.90 -1.22 10.22
C THR A 246 4.18 -2.35 11.19
N TYR A 247 3.37 -3.40 11.17
CA TYR A 247 3.71 -4.65 11.83
C TYR A 247 4.88 -5.32 11.12
N PHE A 248 5.80 -5.87 11.88
CA PHE A 248 6.84 -6.79 11.45
C PHE A 248 6.60 -8.11 12.15
N ILE A 249 6.29 -9.13 11.36
CA ILE A 249 5.82 -10.42 11.85
C ILE A 249 6.88 -11.44 11.48
N PRO A 250 7.67 -11.93 12.46
CA PRO A 250 8.79 -12.82 12.18
C PRO A 250 8.28 -14.15 11.64
N LEU A 251 8.70 -14.51 10.43
CA LEU A 251 8.31 -15.74 9.77
C LEU A 251 9.29 -16.87 10.13
N MET A 252 8.77 -18.09 10.22
CA MET A 252 9.60 -19.29 10.19
C MET A 252 10.22 -19.42 8.79
N GLU A 253 11.56 -19.47 8.69
CA GLU A 253 12.17 -20.09 7.52
C GLU A 253 11.80 -21.57 7.59
N ASN A 254 11.00 -22.06 6.64
CA ASN A 254 10.90 -23.50 6.43
C ASN A 254 12.32 -23.97 6.14
N ALA A 255 12.93 -24.65 7.11
CA ALA A 255 14.12 -25.45 6.85
C ALA A 255 13.73 -26.43 5.75
N SER A 256 14.28 -26.21 4.55
CA SER A 256 14.40 -27.10 3.42
C SER A 256 13.44 -28.30 3.35
N MET A 257 12.60 -28.31 2.31
CA MET A 257 12.43 -29.51 1.49
C MET A 257 12.67 -29.15 0.03
#